data_AF-A0A537ANC5-F1
#
_entry.id   AF-A0A537ANC5-F1
#
_cell.length_a   1.000
_cell.length_b   1.000
_cell.length_c   1.000
_cell.angle_alpha   90.00
_cell.angle_beta   90.00
_cell.angle_gamma   90.00
#
_symmetry.space_group_name_H-M   'P 1'
#
loop_
_entity.id
_entity.type
_entity.pdbx_description
1 polymer ?
#
loop_
_entity_poly.entity_id
_entity_poly.type
_entity_poly.pdbx_seq_one_letter_code
_entity_poly.pdbx_strand_id
1 'polypeptide(L)'
;MPKAPLGLLLLLLMLAASLAGCANFTAVSSGMPAQQVQAKLGAPETVRKNADGSEVWEYPGGPLGRQTYMVTLGSDHAVREVHQVLNDEYFSRVRAGMSRDEVRRLLGRPGEIMVFGARDEEVWSWRYREWGVRNMELYVQFDRSTGTLKSISRFQIDTSDGKRK
;
A
#
# COMPACT_ATOMS: atom_id res chain seq x y z
N MET A 1 -38.15 -25.28 -17.21
CA MET A 1 -37.27 -24.29 -16.55
C MET A 1 -35.91 -24.95 -16.33
N PRO A 2 -34.86 -24.63 -17.12
CA PRO A 2 -33.55 -25.23 -16.91
C PRO A 2 -32.92 -24.66 -15.64
N LYS A 3 -32.52 -25.54 -14.71
CA LYS A 3 -31.73 -25.19 -13.53
C LYS A 3 -30.29 -24.98 -13.99
N ALA A 4 -29.79 -23.75 -13.93
CA ALA A 4 -28.37 -23.49 -14.20
C ALA A 4 -27.52 -24.30 -13.20
N PRO A 5 -26.51 -25.05 -13.68
CA PRO A 5 -25.71 -25.89 -12.81
C PRO A 5 -24.92 -25.01 -11.85
N LEU A 6 -24.91 -25.37 -10.56
CA LEU A 6 -24.22 -24.65 -9.49
C LEU A 6 -22.74 -24.34 -9.83
N GLY A 7 -22.12 -25.19 -10.66
CA GLY A 7 -20.77 -24.98 -11.19
C GLY A 7 -20.60 -23.78 -12.12
N LEU A 8 -21.65 -23.39 -12.87
CA LEU A 8 -21.62 -22.20 -13.72
C LEU A 8 -21.66 -20.91 -12.88
N LEU A 9 -22.38 -20.92 -11.75
CA LEU A 9 -22.40 -19.83 -10.78
C LEU A 9 -21.04 -19.67 -10.08
N LEU A 10 -20.38 -20.76 -9.70
CA LEU A 10 -19.03 -20.72 -9.10
C LEU A 10 -17.95 -20.25 -10.08
N LEU A 11 -18.05 -20.62 -11.37
CA LEU A 11 -17.13 -20.15 -12.41
C LEU A 11 -17.30 -18.65 -12.70
N LEU A 12 -18.54 -18.13 -12.64
CA LEU A 12 -18.84 -16.70 -12.75
C LEU A 12 -18.33 -15.89 -11.54
N LEU A 13 -18.36 -16.46 -10.32
CA LEU A 13 -17.77 -15.82 -9.14
C LEU A 13 -16.23 -15.77 -9.20
N MET A 14 -15.58 -16.80 -9.75
CA MET A 14 -14.11 -16.79 -9.94
C MET A 14 -13.66 -15.84 -11.07
N LEU A 15 -14.46 -15.67 -12.13
CA LEU A 15 -14.13 -14.77 -13.23
C LEU A 15 -14.35 -13.28 -12.90
N ALA A 16 -15.13 -12.98 -11.86
CA ALA A 16 -15.27 -11.62 -11.35
C ALA A 16 -14.05 -11.14 -10.53
N ALA A 17 -13.20 -12.07 -10.05
CA ALA A 17 -12.01 -11.75 -9.27
C ALA A 17 -10.78 -11.38 -10.12
N SER A 18 -10.85 -11.52 -11.45
CA SER A 18 -9.71 -11.33 -12.36
C SER A 18 -9.59 -9.93 -12.98
N LEU A 19 -10.44 -8.97 -12.60
CA LEU A 19 -10.22 -7.55 -12.94
C LEU A 19 -9.39 -6.83 -11.85
N ALA A 20 -8.27 -7.42 -11.45
CA ALA A 20 -7.15 -6.64 -10.92
C ALA A 20 -6.53 -5.85 -12.08
N GLY A 21 -7.30 -4.91 -12.66
CA GLY A 21 -6.78 -3.96 -13.63
C GLY A 21 -5.64 -3.20 -12.99
N CYS A 22 -4.52 -3.04 -13.70
CA CYS A 22 -3.45 -2.17 -13.26
C CYS A 22 -4.05 -0.77 -13.06
N ALA A 23 -4.30 -0.41 -11.81
CA ALA A 23 -4.90 0.87 -11.44
C ALA A 23 -4.00 1.98 -12.00
N ASN A 24 -4.51 2.71 -13.00
CA ASN A 24 -3.77 3.80 -13.63
C ASN A 24 -4.04 5.11 -12.90
N PHE A 25 -3.20 5.42 -11.92
CA PHE A 25 -3.32 6.63 -11.10
C PHE A 25 -3.14 7.94 -11.89
N THR A 26 -2.53 7.90 -13.08
CA THR A 26 -2.42 9.10 -13.95
C THR A 26 -3.77 9.60 -14.46
N ALA A 27 -4.81 8.77 -14.39
CA ALA A 27 -6.17 9.13 -14.79
C ALA A 27 -6.98 9.77 -13.66
N VAL A 28 -6.40 9.94 -12.47
CA VAL A 28 -7.04 10.60 -11.33
C VAL A 28 -6.50 12.02 -11.21
N SER A 29 -7.39 13.01 -11.32
CA SER A 29 -7.06 14.44 -11.26
C SER A 29 -7.72 15.10 -10.05
N SER A 30 -7.16 16.24 -9.63
CA SER A 30 -7.79 17.10 -8.63
C SER A 30 -9.22 17.49 -9.07
N GLY A 31 -10.14 17.58 -8.11
CA GLY A 31 -11.57 17.82 -8.33
C GLY A 31 -12.38 16.59 -8.77
N MET A 32 -11.74 15.45 -9.07
CA MET A 32 -12.48 14.23 -9.45
C MET A 32 -13.34 13.72 -8.28
N PRO A 33 -14.64 13.42 -8.50
CA PRO A 33 -15.48 12.87 -7.44
C PRO A 33 -15.04 11.47 -7.00
N ALA A 34 -15.18 11.18 -5.71
CA ALA A 34 -14.84 9.89 -5.10
C ALA A 34 -15.41 8.67 -5.85
N GLN A 35 -16.68 8.73 -6.31
CA GLN A 35 -17.28 7.62 -7.05
C GLN A 35 -16.59 7.36 -8.39
N GLN A 36 -16.09 8.40 -9.07
CA GLN A 36 -15.35 8.24 -10.32
C GLN A 36 -13.96 7.63 -10.07
N VAL A 37 -13.31 7.97 -8.95
CA VAL A 37 -12.06 7.34 -8.53
C VAL A 37 -12.27 5.84 -8.32
N GLN A 38 -13.32 5.44 -7.59
CA GLN A 38 -13.64 4.03 -7.37
C GLN A 38 -14.00 3.30 -8.66
N ALA A 39 -14.73 3.95 -9.57
CA ALA A 39 -15.04 3.36 -10.88
C ALA A 39 -13.79 3.08 -11.71
N LYS A 40 -12.72 3.87 -11.55
CA LYS A 40 -11.45 3.72 -12.28
C LYS A 40 -10.46 2.78 -11.59
N LEU A 41 -10.32 2.88 -10.28
CA LEU A 41 -9.27 2.19 -9.51
C LEU A 41 -9.78 1.00 -8.70
N GLY A 42 -11.11 0.85 -8.57
CA GLY A 42 -11.72 -0.05 -7.60
C GLY A 42 -11.82 0.57 -6.21
N ALA A 43 -12.29 -0.24 -5.26
CA ALA A 43 -12.37 0.16 -3.87
C ALA A 43 -10.95 0.32 -3.29
N PRO A 44 -10.71 1.36 -2.47
CA PRO A 44 -9.47 1.46 -1.71
C PRO A 44 -9.38 0.32 -0.69
N GLU A 45 -8.17 -0.12 -0.37
CA GLU A 45 -7.97 -1.14 0.66
C GLU A 45 -8.24 -0.57 2.05
N THR A 46 -7.84 0.68 2.29
CA THR A 46 -8.07 1.38 3.56
C THR A 46 -8.63 2.78 3.29
N VAL A 47 -9.67 3.15 4.04
CA VAL A 47 -10.19 4.52 4.09
C VAL A 47 -9.91 5.07 5.48
N ARG A 48 -9.16 6.16 5.55
CA ARG A 48 -8.90 6.89 6.80
C ARG A 48 -9.66 8.20 6.78
N LYS A 49 -10.56 8.39 7.74
CA LYS A 49 -11.32 9.63 7.88
C LYS A 49 -10.62 10.56 8.86
N ASN A 50 -10.60 11.85 8.53
CA ASN A 50 -10.05 12.90 9.37
C ASN A 50 -11.18 13.72 10.02
N ALA A 51 -10.85 14.44 11.10
CA ALA A 51 -11.83 15.20 11.86
C ALA A 51 -12.42 16.40 11.07
N ASP A 52 -11.70 16.91 10.08
CA ASP A 52 -12.15 17.97 9.17
C ASP A 52 -13.09 17.46 8.05
N GLY A 53 -13.43 16.17 8.06
CA GLY A 53 -14.27 15.54 7.05
C GLY A 53 -13.51 15.09 5.80
N SER A 54 -12.20 15.36 5.69
CA SER A 54 -11.38 14.81 4.62
C SER A 54 -11.16 13.31 4.81
N GLU A 55 -10.83 12.63 3.71
CA GLU A 55 -10.50 11.20 3.71
C GLU A 55 -9.19 10.95 2.99
N VAL A 56 -8.41 9.99 3.46
CA VAL A 56 -7.26 9.46 2.74
C VAL A 56 -7.53 8.01 2.39
N TRP A 57 -7.56 7.73 1.10
CA TRP A 57 -7.79 6.41 0.54
C TRP A 57 -6.45 5.78 0.16
N GLU A 58 -6.20 4.59 0.68
CA GLU A 58 -4.98 3.83 0.48
C GLU A 58 -5.18 2.75 -0.59
N TYR A 59 -4.31 2.76 -1.59
CA TYR A 59 -4.23 1.77 -2.65
C TYR A 59 -2.83 1.16 -2.69
N PRO A 60 -2.57 0.11 -1.90
CA PRO A 60 -1.30 -0.61 -1.97
C PRO A 60 -1.23 -1.43 -3.25
N GLY A 61 -0.02 -1.64 -3.79
CA GLY A 61 0.20 -2.44 -5.01
C GLY A 61 0.03 -3.96 -4.82
N GLY A 62 -0.58 -4.40 -3.73
CA GLY A 62 -0.71 -5.81 -3.32
C GLY A 62 0.57 -6.39 -2.68
N PRO A 63 0.57 -7.70 -2.34
CA PRO A 63 1.66 -8.34 -1.58
C PRO A 63 3.03 -8.30 -2.27
N LEU A 64 3.07 -8.28 -3.60
CA LEU A 64 4.30 -8.15 -4.41
C LEU A 64 4.44 -6.72 -5.01
N GLY A 65 3.59 -5.79 -4.57
CA GLY A 65 3.53 -4.42 -5.05
C GLY A 65 4.80 -3.65 -4.71
N ARG A 66 5.15 -2.71 -5.60
CA ARG A 66 6.30 -1.80 -5.42
C ARG A 66 5.90 -0.33 -5.31
N GLN A 67 4.61 -0.09 -5.16
CA GLN A 67 4.00 1.22 -5.09
C GLN A 67 2.84 1.14 -4.09
N THR A 68 2.62 2.22 -3.37
CA THR A 68 1.39 2.49 -2.64
C THR A 68 0.97 3.88 -3.04
N TYR A 69 -0.30 4.04 -3.41
CA TYR A 69 -0.87 5.34 -3.70
C TYR A 69 -1.80 5.75 -2.58
N MET A 70 -1.74 7.02 -2.20
CA MET A 70 -2.70 7.66 -1.31
C MET A 70 -3.46 8.72 -2.09
N VAL A 71 -4.79 8.65 -2.05
CA VAL A 71 -5.68 9.63 -2.66
C VAL A 71 -6.35 10.40 -1.53
N THR A 72 -6.06 11.69 -1.42
CA THR A 72 -6.70 12.58 -0.44
C THR A 72 -7.94 13.18 -1.06
N LEU A 73 -9.08 13.00 -0.40
CA LEU A 73 -10.37 13.62 -0.72
C LEU A 73 -10.67 14.74 0.28
N GLY A 74 -11.24 15.84 -0.19
CA GLY A 74 -11.77 16.88 0.69
C GLY A 74 -13.08 16.46 1.35
N SER A 75 -13.61 17.31 2.24
CA SER A 75 -14.93 17.14 2.86
C SER A 75 -16.09 17.17 1.86
N ASP A 76 -15.86 17.62 0.64
CA ASP A 76 -16.78 17.56 -0.50
C ASP A 76 -16.68 16.25 -1.30
N HIS A 77 -15.91 15.27 -0.80
CA HIS A 77 -15.64 13.98 -1.45
C HIS A 77 -15.07 14.11 -2.87
N ALA A 78 -14.28 15.16 -3.12
CA ALA A 78 -13.52 15.35 -4.35
C ALA A 78 -12.02 15.25 -4.10
N VAL A 79 -11.28 14.72 -5.08
CA VAL A 79 -9.82 14.55 -5.01
C VAL A 79 -9.14 15.90 -4.80
N ARG A 80 -8.25 15.96 -3.83
CA ARG A 80 -7.31 17.06 -3.62
C ARG A 80 -5.95 16.71 -4.18
N GLU A 81 -5.42 15.56 -3.76
CA GLU A 81 -4.07 15.12 -4.06
C GLU A 81 -4.00 13.61 -4.28
N VAL A 82 -3.04 13.17 -5.09
CA VAL A 82 -2.70 11.77 -5.32
C VAL A 82 -1.19 11.64 -5.20
N HIS A 83 -0.72 10.78 -4.29
CA HIS A 83 0.70 10.58 -4.04
C HIS A 83 1.08 9.10 -4.15
N GLN A 84 2.12 8.78 -4.92
CA GLN A 84 2.85 7.53 -4.74
C GLN A 84 3.77 7.73 -3.53
N VAL A 85 3.66 6.90 -2.49
CA VAL A 85 4.32 7.17 -1.18
C VAL A 85 5.54 6.29 -0.90
N LEU A 86 5.89 5.36 -1.78
CA LEU A 86 7.08 4.51 -1.63
C LEU A 86 8.25 5.10 -2.42
N ASN A 87 8.77 6.23 -1.94
CA ASN A 87 9.89 6.96 -2.53
C ASN A 87 10.69 7.75 -1.47
N ASP A 88 11.82 8.33 -1.88
CA ASP A 88 12.76 9.02 -1.00
C ASP A 88 12.16 10.19 -0.22
N GLU A 89 11.24 10.94 -0.82
CA GLU A 89 10.58 12.06 -0.17
C GLU A 89 9.82 11.59 1.07
N TYR A 90 8.99 10.55 0.93
CA TYR A 90 8.22 10.00 2.04
C TYR A 90 9.11 9.24 3.03
N PHE A 91 10.11 8.50 2.56
CA PHE A 91 11.05 7.81 3.45
C PHE A 91 11.86 8.78 4.31
N SER A 92 12.16 9.99 3.81
CA SER A 92 12.83 11.04 4.60
C SER A 92 11.95 11.58 5.72
N ARG A 93 10.62 11.41 5.65
CA ARG A 93 9.69 11.83 6.70
C ARG A 93 9.59 10.79 7.83
N VAL A 94 9.98 9.54 7.58
CA VAL A 94 9.94 8.46 8.57
C VAL A 94 11.14 8.57 9.51
N ARG A 95 10.89 8.85 10.80
CA ARG A 95 11.92 9.15 11.80
C ARG A 95 11.78 8.30 13.06
N ALA A 96 12.90 8.01 13.71
CA ALA A 96 12.92 7.33 15.00
C ALA A 96 12.02 8.06 16.01
N GLY A 97 11.35 7.28 16.87
CA GLY A 97 10.35 7.76 17.82
C GLY A 97 8.91 7.78 17.30
N MET A 98 8.68 7.72 15.98
CA MET A 98 7.32 7.63 15.43
C MET A 98 6.63 6.33 15.85
N SER A 99 5.33 6.40 16.10
CA SER A 99 4.46 5.25 16.29
C SER A 99 4.23 4.48 14.98
N ARG A 100 3.82 3.21 15.12
CA ARG A 100 3.31 2.37 14.02
C ARG A 100 2.28 3.10 13.15
N ASP A 101 1.34 3.81 13.77
CA ASP A 101 0.24 4.49 13.09
C ASP A 101 0.71 5.73 12.30
N GLU A 102 1.69 6.48 12.82
CA GLU A 102 2.34 7.56 12.08
C GLU A 102 3.07 7.04 10.84
N VAL A 103 3.79 5.90 10.95
CA VAL A 103 4.42 5.28 9.80
C VAL A 103 3.38 4.78 8.79
N ARG A 104 2.28 4.15 9.25
CA ARG A 104 1.15 3.74 8.38
C ARG A 104 0.53 4.91 7.64
N ARG A 105 0.42 6.08 8.27
CA ARG A 105 -0.09 7.29 7.63
C ARG A 105 0.82 7.81 6.53
N LEU A 106 2.12 7.55 6.59
CA LEU A 106 3.08 7.96 5.57
C LEU A 106 3.20 6.95 4.43
N LEU A 107 3.33 5.66 4.75
CA LEU A 107 3.72 4.64 3.76
C LEU A 107 2.60 3.67 3.36
N GLY A 108 1.47 3.74 4.05
CA GLY A 108 0.39 2.76 3.90
C GLY A 108 0.77 1.40 4.46
N ARG A 109 0.11 0.34 3.99
CA ARG A 109 0.26 -1.02 4.51
C ARG A 109 1.59 -1.62 4.14
N PRO A 110 2.34 -2.19 5.11
CA PRO A 110 3.52 -2.97 4.78
C PRO A 110 3.13 -4.24 4.03
N GLY A 111 4.00 -4.66 3.11
CA GLY A 111 3.86 -5.93 2.41
C GLY A 111 4.04 -7.12 3.35
N GLU A 112 4.97 -7.00 4.30
CA GLU A 112 5.24 -8.02 5.32
C GLU A 112 5.46 -7.41 6.70
N ILE A 113 5.07 -8.16 7.74
CA ILE A 113 5.33 -7.85 9.14
C ILE A 113 6.02 -9.08 9.74
N MET A 114 7.24 -8.91 10.24
CA MET A 114 8.03 -9.93 10.92
C MET A 114 8.17 -9.58 12.40
N VAL A 115 8.10 -10.59 13.27
CA VAL A 115 8.25 -10.42 14.72
C VAL A 115 9.41 -11.27 15.22
N PHE A 116 10.38 -10.65 15.87
CA PHE A 116 11.56 -11.30 16.44
C PHE A 116 11.49 -11.28 17.96
N GLY A 117 10.84 -12.29 18.54
CA GLY A 117 10.56 -12.34 19.98
C GLY A 117 11.79 -12.27 20.88
N ALA A 118 12.91 -12.88 20.48
CA ALA A 118 14.15 -12.85 21.25
C ALA A 118 14.80 -11.46 21.38
N ARG A 119 14.46 -10.53 20.49
CA ARG A 119 14.98 -9.15 20.49
C ARG A 119 13.92 -8.13 20.87
N ASP A 120 12.69 -8.57 21.14
CA ASP A 120 11.49 -7.74 21.27
C ASP A 120 11.33 -6.74 20.11
N GLU A 121 11.50 -7.23 18.88
CA GLU A 121 11.48 -6.42 17.67
C GLU A 121 10.31 -6.79 16.75
N GLU A 122 9.76 -5.79 16.08
CA GLU A 122 8.79 -5.94 15.00
C GLU A 122 9.30 -5.16 13.79
N VAL A 123 9.33 -5.81 12.63
CA VAL A 123 9.89 -5.23 11.40
C VAL A 123 8.84 -5.26 10.32
N TRP A 124 8.55 -4.09 9.76
CA TRP A 124 7.66 -3.92 8.63
C TRP A 124 8.46 -3.71 7.36
N SER A 125 8.05 -4.32 6.25
CA SER A 125 8.75 -4.15 4.98
C SER A 125 7.86 -3.66 3.84
N TRP A 126 8.46 -2.88 2.94
CA TRP A 126 7.88 -2.46 1.67
C TRP A 126 8.89 -2.64 0.56
N ARG A 127 8.44 -3.25 -0.53
CA ARG A 127 9.20 -3.26 -1.77
C ARG A 127 8.94 -1.96 -2.53
N TYR A 128 9.97 -1.44 -3.19
CA TYR A 128 9.84 -0.26 -4.03
C TYR A 128 10.82 -0.29 -5.19
N ARG A 129 10.66 0.66 -6.13
CA ARG A 129 11.61 0.88 -7.22
C ARG A 129 12.30 2.22 -7.03
N GLU A 130 13.60 2.18 -6.83
CA GLU A 130 14.41 3.39 -6.80
C GLU A 130 14.84 3.76 -8.22
N TRP A 131 14.70 5.04 -8.54
CA TRP A 131 14.88 5.59 -9.89
C TRP A 131 14.11 4.82 -10.98
N GLY A 132 13.00 4.17 -10.62
CA GLY A 132 12.16 3.38 -11.52
C GLY A 132 12.71 2.01 -11.94
N VAL A 133 13.98 1.70 -11.65
CA VAL A 133 14.66 0.51 -12.19
C VAL A 133 15.21 -0.42 -11.12
N ARG A 134 15.67 0.11 -9.99
CA ARG A 134 16.35 -0.69 -8.96
C ARG A 134 15.32 -1.25 -7.98
N ASN A 135 15.25 -2.57 -7.88
CA ASN A 135 14.39 -3.23 -6.88
C ASN A 135 15.01 -3.08 -5.51
N MET A 136 14.26 -2.46 -4.61
CA MET A 136 14.68 -2.19 -3.25
C MET A 136 13.63 -2.70 -2.27
N GLU A 137 14.05 -2.92 -1.04
CA GLU A 137 13.17 -3.17 0.10
C GLU A 137 13.54 -2.23 1.24
N LEU A 138 12.54 -1.51 1.73
CA LEU A 138 12.60 -0.72 2.95
C LEU A 138 12.18 -1.62 4.12
N TYR A 139 12.98 -1.64 5.18
CA TYR A 139 12.65 -2.24 6.46
C TYR A 139 12.53 -1.14 7.50
N VAL A 140 11.43 -1.16 8.25
CA VAL A 140 11.13 -0.22 9.33
C VAL A 140 11.00 -1.04 10.61
N GLN A 141 11.93 -0.83 11.54
CA GLN A 141 12.06 -1.62 12.75
C GLN A 141 11.48 -0.86 13.95
N PHE A 142 10.51 -1.47 14.62
CA PHE A 142 9.91 -0.98 15.85
C PHE A 142 10.43 -1.76 17.05
N ASP A 143 10.55 -1.05 18.18
CA ASP A 143 10.51 -1.69 19.49
C ASP A 143 9.11 -2.28 19.69
N ARG A 144 9.01 -3.58 19.96
CA ARG A 144 7.72 -4.26 19.93
C ARG A 144 6.84 -3.84 21.09
N SER A 145 7.41 -3.75 22.30
CA SER A 145 6.70 -3.39 23.53
C SER A 145 6.11 -1.98 23.49
N THR A 146 6.89 -0.99 23.05
CA THR A 146 6.46 0.42 23.00
C THR A 146 5.79 0.78 21.69
N GLY A 147 6.06 0.05 20.61
CA GLY A 147 5.58 0.38 19.27
C GLY A 147 6.24 1.59 18.63
N THR A 148 7.39 1.99 19.15
CA THR A 148 8.14 3.14 18.66
C THR A 148 9.17 2.72 17.62
N LEU A 149 9.27 3.49 16.55
CA LEU A 149 10.23 3.28 15.48
C LEU A 149 11.65 3.47 16.02
N LYS A 150 12.50 2.45 15.90
CA LYS A 150 13.92 2.49 16.24
C LYS A 150 14.77 2.91 15.05
N SER A 151 14.60 2.26 13.92
CA SER A 151 15.47 2.46 12.74
C SER A 151 14.77 2.12 11.43
N ILE A 152 15.30 2.67 10.34
CA ILE A 152 14.95 2.26 8.98
C ILE A 152 16.21 1.84 8.22
N SER A 153 16.09 0.83 7.38
CA SER A 153 17.18 0.35 6.52
C SER A 153 16.66 0.01 5.13
N ARG A 154 17.49 0.14 4.09
CA ARG A 154 17.11 -0.14 2.71
C ARG A 154 18.12 -1.09 2.09
N PHE A 155 17.62 -2.13 1.43
CA PHE A 155 18.46 -3.12 0.76
C PHE A 155 18.05 -3.24 -0.70
N GLN A 156 19.02 -3.36 -1.59
CA GLN A 156 18.76 -3.75 -2.96
C GLN A 156 18.42 -5.24 -2.99
N ILE A 157 17.27 -5.58 -3.55
CA ILE A 157 16.91 -6.98 -3.79
C ILE A 157 17.53 -7.36 -5.14
N ASP A 158 18.61 -8.12 -5.09
CA ASP A 158 19.23 -8.66 -6.29
C ASP A 158 18.55 -9.99 -6.64
N THR A 159 17.85 -10.04 -7.77
CA THR A 159 17.17 -11.26 -8.25
C THR A 159 18.16 -12.35 -8.71
N SER A 160 19.48 -12.13 -8.56
CA SER A 160 20.54 -13.02 -9.08
C SER A 160 20.89 -14.20 -8.16
N ASP A 161 20.34 -14.27 -6.94
CA ASP A 161 20.69 -15.31 -5.95
C ASP A 161 20.17 -16.72 -6.31
N GLY A 162 19.54 -16.89 -7.48
CA GLY A 162 19.25 -18.18 -8.10
C GLY A 162 20.43 -18.85 -8.82
N LYS A 163 21.63 -18.25 -8.82
CA LYS A 163 22.85 -18.86 -9.39
C LYS A 163 24.03 -18.81 -8.40
N ARG A 164 23.89 -19.49 -7.27
CA ARG A 164 25.05 -20.04 -6.55
C ARG A 164 25.02 -21.56 -6.69
N LYS A 165 25.91 -22.02 -7.58
CA LYS A 165 26.43 -23.37 -7.87
C LYS A 165 25.64 -24.58 -7.37
#